data_AF-A0A374CBN5-F1
#
_entry.id   AF-A0A374CBN5-F1
#
_cell.length_a   1.000
_cell.length_b   1.000
_cell.length_c   1.000
_cell.angle_alpha   90.00
_cell.angle_beta   90.00
_cell.angle_gamma   90.00
#
_symmetry.space_group_name_H-M   'P 1'
#
loop_
_entity.id
_entity.type
_entity.pdbx_description
1 polymer ?
#
loop_
_entity_poly.entity_id
_entity_poly.type
_entity_poly.pdbx_seq_one_letter_code
_entity_poly.pdbx_strand_id
1 'polypeptide(L)'
;MEKKRNSTTKMRLTCAIIFIVFTYLYLSCYQQDLLAVAQHALSGGMTQYNYVLFPILTTLVLFLLQVGVFAITRVKKRFHALTYFPSLLILAIITDIPTDIDTYHSLGSWCWLFPLLLILYSGIMWVIRQLEAYEPDIQKGLWLSRCTWINVLSLDVMILLVILIGNGNDVFHYRMRMESLMCEGKYQEALEVGAQSAHTDSSLTMLRIACLHKTGAMGDKLFTYPLAGGSKAMIPDSVTTKSMMWTTPKWMRKKVRGKFYYVKPLDYQLNAFLLDKKIDQFVLLVQSKYNIENDSLPKHYKEALMLYTHRRLHPKVVYKNAVMEADFQDFQTLERKYSNAMERNAALRDTYGNTYWYYYLYGKE
;
A
#
# COMPACT_ATOMS: atom_id res chain seq x y z
N MET A 1 -15.83 -43.73 -27.29
CA MET A 1 -14.60 -43.08 -26.77
C MET A 1 -14.67 -41.55 -26.75
N GLU A 2 -15.38 -40.90 -27.69
CA GLU A 2 -15.50 -39.43 -27.77
C GLU A 2 -15.96 -38.71 -26.50
N LYS A 3 -17.04 -39.17 -25.84
CA LYS A 3 -17.57 -38.50 -24.63
C LYS A 3 -16.63 -38.55 -23.40
N LYS A 4 -15.72 -39.54 -23.32
CA LYS A 4 -14.75 -39.70 -22.19
C LYS A 4 -13.63 -38.66 -22.26
N ARG A 5 -13.16 -38.35 -23.48
CA ARG A 5 -12.17 -37.30 -23.75
C ARG A 5 -12.70 -35.92 -23.34
N ASN A 6 -14.00 -35.70 -23.46
CA ASN A 6 -14.62 -34.39 -23.25
C ASN A 6 -14.66 -33.94 -21.77
N SER A 7 -14.84 -34.84 -20.79
CA SER A 7 -14.95 -34.42 -19.37
C SER A 7 -13.61 -34.01 -18.77
N THR A 8 -12.56 -34.81 -18.97
CA THR A 8 -11.22 -34.48 -18.47
C THR A 8 -10.66 -33.25 -19.17
N THR A 9 -10.86 -33.10 -20.48
CA THR A 9 -10.45 -31.89 -21.20
C THR A 9 -11.19 -30.65 -20.70
N LYS A 10 -12.49 -30.75 -20.40
CA LYS A 10 -13.25 -29.64 -19.79
C LYS A 10 -12.70 -29.23 -18.44
N MET A 11 -12.41 -30.20 -17.54
CA MET A 11 -11.80 -29.92 -16.24
C MET A 11 -10.46 -29.17 -16.38
N ARG A 12 -9.58 -29.64 -17.27
CA ARG A 12 -8.27 -28.98 -17.49
C ARG A 12 -8.43 -27.58 -18.02
N LEU A 13 -9.36 -27.38 -18.96
CA LEU A 13 -9.70 -26.06 -19.46
C LEU A 13 -10.21 -25.15 -18.34
N THR A 14 -11.05 -25.65 -17.43
CA THR A 14 -11.52 -24.90 -16.26
C THR A 14 -10.37 -24.49 -15.35
N CYS A 15 -9.48 -25.42 -14.97
CA CYS A 15 -8.31 -25.10 -14.15
C CYS A 15 -7.38 -24.08 -14.83
N ALA A 16 -7.17 -24.21 -16.15
CA ALA A 16 -6.35 -23.27 -16.92
C ALA A 16 -6.96 -21.86 -16.93
N ILE A 17 -8.27 -21.74 -17.14
CA ILE A 17 -8.97 -20.46 -17.10
C ILE A 17 -8.85 -19.83 -15.71
N ILE A 18 -9.14 -20.59 -14.64
CA ILE A 18 -9.04 -20.09 -13.26
C ILE A 18 -7.62 -19.60 -12.99
N PHE A 19 -6.61 -20.40 -13.31
CA PHE A 19 -5.20 -20.04 -13.11
C PHE A 19 -4.83 -18.77 -13.87
N ILE A 20 -5.12 -18.69 -15.17
CA ILE A 20 -4.75 -17.53 -16.01
C ILE A 20 -5.45 -16.26 -15.51
N VAL A 21 -6.76 -16.33 -15.24
CA VAL A 21 -7.54 -15.19 -14.76
C VAL A 21 -7.02 -14.74 -13.40
N PHE A 22 -6.80 -15.67 -12.47
CA PHE A 22 -6.25 -15.37 -11.15
C PHE A 22 -4.87 -14.72 -11.27
N THR A 23 -3.91 -15.36 -11.95
CA THR A 23 -2.53 -14.85 -12.04
C THR A 23 -2.49 -13.48 -12.70
N TYR A 24 -3.26 -13.27 -13.77
CA TYR A 24 -3.33 -11.96 -14.42
C TYR A 24 -3.90 -10.90 -13.48
N LEU A 25 -5.07 -11.12 -12.88
CA LEU A 25 -5.71 -10.14 -11.99
C LEU A 25 -4.89 -9.87 -10.74
N TYR A 26 -4.27 -10.90 -10.16
CA TYR A 26 -3.40 -10.77 -9.01
C TYR A 26 -2.18 -9.88 -9.32
N LEU A 27 -1.54 -10.09 -10.47
CA LEU A 27 -0.39 -9.28 -10.90
C LEU A 27 -0.80 -7.87 -11.34
N SER A 28 -1.89 -7.72 -12.10
CA SER A 28 -2.29 -6.45 -12.70
C SER A 28 -3.05 -5.54 -11.75
N CYS A 29 -3.82 -6.08 -10.81
CA CYS A 29 -4.68 -5.27 -9.94
C CYS A 29 -4.11 -5.15 -8.52
N TYR A 30 -3.46 -6.19 -8.01
CA TYR A 30 -3.00 -6.22 -6.61
C TYR A 30 -1.49 -5.97 -6.47
N GLN A 31 -0.65 -6.68 -7.23
CA GLN A 31 0.82 -6.63 -7.04
C GLN A 31 1.56 -5.65 -7.97
N GLN A 32 0.88 -4.97 -8.89
CA GLN A 32 1.52 -4.19 -9.95
C GLN A 32 2.51 -3.12 -9.45
N ASP A 33 2.13 -2.37 -8.42
CA ASP A 33 2.94 -1.25 -7.91
C ASP A 33 4.12 -1.76 -7.07
N LEU A 34 3.93 -2.86 -6.34
CA LEU A 34 5.02 -3.52 -5.62
C LEU A 34 6.06 -4.09 -6.60
N LEU A 35 5.61 -4.73 -7.69
CA LEU A 35 6.49 -5.26 -8.74
C LEU A 35 7.24 -4.15 -9.48
N ALA A 36 6.58 -3.01 -9.74
CA ALA A 36 7.22 -1.85 -10.33
C ALA A 36 8.36 -1.33 -9.45
N VAL A 37 8.12 -1.26 -8.14
CA VAL A 37 9.11 -0.83 -7.16
C VAL A 37 10.24 -1.85 -7.02
N ALA A 38 9.92 -3.14 -6.95
CA ALA A 38 10.91 -4.20 -6.89
C ALA A 38 11.82 -4.16 -8.13
N GLN A 39 11.26 -4.02 -9.32
CA GLN A 39 12.03 -3.86 -10.55
C GLN A 39 12.91 -2.60 -10.50
N HIS A 40 12.38 -1.47 -10.03
CA HIS A 40 13.15 -0.24 -9.90
C HIS A 40 14.32 -0.39 -8.93
N ALA A 41 14.07 -0.92 -7.72
CA ALA A 41 15.07 -1.15 -6.69
C ALA A 41 16.16 -2.12 -7.15
N LEU A 42 15.78 -3.27 -7.72
CA LEU A 42 16.73 -4.30 -8.17
C LEU A 42 17.54 -3.85 -9.40
N SER A 43 17.00 -2.96 -10.24
CA SER A 43 17.71 -2.43 -11.41
C SER A 43 18.53 -1.17 -11.13
N GLY A 44 18.53 -0.66 -9.90
CA GLY A 44 19.14 0.64 -9.57
C GLY A 44 18.50 1.80 -10.33
N GLY A 45 17.22 1.68 -10.69
CA GLY A 45 16.46 2.68 -11.44
C GLY A 45 16.73 2.72 -12.95
N MET A 46 17.46 1.75 -13.50
CA MET A 46 17.79 1.73 -14.94
C MET A 46 16.66 1.20 -15.82
N THR A 47 15.66 0.53 -15.25
CA THR A 47 14.57 -0.07 -16.02
C THR A 47 13.22 0.55 -15.68
N GLN A 48 12.31 0.57 -16.66
CA GLN A 48 10.94 1.04 -16.50
C GLN A 48 9.98 -0.16 -16.47
N TYR A 49 9.07 -0.17 -15.52
CA TYR A 49 8.02 -1.18 -15.43
C TYR A 49 6.89 -0.87 -16.41
N ASN A 50 6.47 -1.87 -17.20
CA ASN A 50 5.32 -1.74 -18.08
C ASN A 50 4.12 -2.46 -17.48
N TYR A 51 3.15 -1.67 -16.99
CA TYR A 51 1.96 -2.16 -16.29
C TYR A 51 1.05 -3.06 -17.13
N VAL A 52 1.14 -3.03 -18.46
CA VAL A 52 0.34 -3.88 -19.35
C VAL A 52 1.09 -5.15 -19.71
N LEU A 53 2.34 -5.01 -20.18
CA LEU A 53 3.09 -6.15 -20.72
C LEU A 53 3.58 -7.09 -19.62
N PHE A 54 4.00 -6.58 -18.47
CA PHE A 54 4.62 -7.40 -17.43
C PHE A 54 3.66 -8.47 -16.85
N PRO A 55 2.41 -8.14 -16.46
CA PRO A 55 1.45 -9.15 -16.00
C PRO A 55 1.11 -10.18 -17.07
N ILE A 56 0.97 -9.77 -18.34
CA ILE A 56 0.65 -10.66 -19.47
C ILE A 56 1.78 -11.66 -19.70
N LEU A 57 3.02 -11.16 -19.82
CA LEU A 57 4.21 -12.00 -20.07
C LEU A 57 4.46 -12.96 -18.91
N THR A 58 4.37 -12.48 -17.68
CA THR A 58 4.55 -13.33 -16.48
C THR A 58 3.48 -14.42 -16.42
N THR A 59 2.20 -14.08 -16.65
CA THR A 59 1.11 -15.07 -16.71
C THR A 59 1.35 -16.11 -17.80
N LEU A 60 1.78 -15.69 -18.99
CA LEU A 60 2.09 -16.58 -20.09
C LEU A 60 3.24 -17.54 -19.76
N VAL A 61 4.34 -17.03 -19.21
CA VAL A 61 5.51 -17.83 -18.81
C VAL A 61 5.13 -18.86 -17.75
N LEU A 62 4.38 -18.45 -16.72
CA LEU A 62 3.93 -19.35 -15.66
C LEU A 62 2.95 -20.40 -16.18
N PHE A 63 2.10 -20.06 -17.15
CA PHE A 63 1.22 -21.04 -17.79
C PHE A 63 2.01 -22.03 -18.67
N LEU A 64 2.99 -21.56 -19.46
CA LEU A 64 3.87 -22.44 -20.24
C LEU A 64 4.68 -23.38 -19.37
N LEU A 65 5.12 -22.91 -18.19
CA LEU A 65 5.76 -23.77 -17.20
C LEU A 65 4.82 -24.88 -16.74
N GLN A 66 3.56 -24.57 -16.45
CA GLN A 66 2.58 -25.60 -16.09
C GLN A 66 2.38 -26.62 -17.22
N VAL A 67 2.33 -26.18 -18.47
CA VAL A 67 2.24 -27.07 -19.63
C VAL A 67 3.45 -28.01 -19.70
N GLY A 68 4.66 -27.50 -19.44
CA GLY A 68 5.89 -28.29 -19.35
C GLY A 68 5.85 -29.32 -18.21
N VAL A 69 5.45 -28.89 -17.01
CA VAL A 69 5.29 -29.77 -15.84
C VAL A 69 4.27 -30.87 -16.12
N PHE A 70 3.15 -30.55 -16.76
CA PHE A 70 2.16 -31.53 -17.19
C PHE A 70 2.70 -32.51 -18.24
N ALA A 71 3.53 -32.04 -19.18
CA ALA A 71 4.15 -32.90 -20.19
C ALA A 71 5.11 -33.95 -19.57
N ILE A 72 5.82 -33.58 -18.49
CA ILE A 72 6.75 -34.45 -17.75
C ILE A 72 5.98 -35.43 -16.86
N THR A 73 5.10 -34.91 -16.01
CA THR A 73 4.41 -35.69 -14.98
C THR A 73 3.30 -36.58 -15.57
N ARG A 74 2.66 -36.12 -16.65
CA ARG A 74 1.56 -36.79 -17.37
C ARG A 74 0.38 -37.15 -16.47
N VAL A 75 0.19 -36.44 -15.35
CA VAL A 75 -0.91 -36.67 -14.40
C VAL A 75 -2.20 -36.06 -14.95
N LYS A 76 -3.19 -36.92 -15.22
CA LYS A 76 -4.32 -36.60 -16.09
C LYS A 76 -5.66 -36.48 -15.35
N LYS A 77 -5.81 -37.12 -14.19
CA LYS A 77 -7.07 -37.32 -13.47
C LYS A 77 -7.19 -36.44 -12.22
N ARG A 78 -7.33 -37.03 -11.03
CA ARG A 78 -7.71 -36.35 -9.77
C ARG A 78 -6.69 -35.35 -9.25
N PHE A 79 -5.43 -35.50 -9.66
CA PHE A 79 -4.30 -34.69 -9.18
C PHE A 79 -3.73 -33.75 -10.25
N HIS A 80 -4.49 -33.47 -11.31
CA HIS A 80 -4.06 -32.58 -12.38
C HIS A 80 -3.72 -31.17 -11.88
N ALA A 81 -4.44 -30.65 -10.89
CA ALA A 81 -4.19 -29.34 -10.29
C ALA A 81 -2.76 -29.19 -9.76
N LEU A 82 -2.13 -30.26 -9.26
CA LEU A 82 -0.75 -30.20 -8.77
C LEU A 82 0.27 -29.88 -9.87
N THR A 83 -0.10 -29.97 -11.15
CA THR A 83 0.76 -29.51 -12.24
C THR A 83 0.97 -27.99 -12.22
N TYR A 84 0.06 -27.23 -11.60
CA TYR A 84 0.16 -25.78 -11.41
C TYR A 84 1.05 -25.38 -10.22
N PHE A 85 1.42 -26.32 -9.35
CA PHE A 85 2.15 -26.02 -8.12
C PHE A 85 3.48 -25.29 -8.38
N PRO A 86 4.37 -25.72 -9.30
CA PRO A 86 5.61 -24.99 -9.57
C PRO A 86 5.38 -23.56 -10.06
N SER A 87 4.36 -23.35 -10.90
CA SER A 87 4.00 -22.03 -11.40
C SER A 87 3.48 -21.11 -10.28
N LEU A 88 2.61 -21.64 -9.39
CA LEU A 88 2.12 -20.89 -8.24
C LEU A 88 3.21 -20.63 -7.19
N LEU A 89 4.16 -21.56 -7.03
CA LEU A 89 5.31 -21.38 -6.15
C LEU A 89 6.21 -20.24 -6.62
N ILE A 90 6.51 -20.18 -7.93
CA ILE A 90 7.28 -19.06 -8.50
C ILE A 90 6.50 -17.75 -8.37
N LEU A 91 5.19 -17.77 -8.61
CA LEU A 91 4.34 -16.59 -8.43
C LEU A 91 4.39 -16.07 -6.98
N ALA A 92 4.34 -16.98 -5.99
CA ALA A 92 4.47 -16.62 -4.58
C ALA A 92 5.83 -15.95 -4.31
N ILE A 93 6.93 -16.54 -4.80
CA ILE A 93 8.28 -15.99 -4.60
C ILE A 93 8.42 -14.59 -5.22
N ILE A 94 7.93 -14.40 -6.44
CA ILE A 94 8.04 -13.11 -7.14
C ILE A 94 7.20 -12.01 -6.45
N THR A 95 6.15 -12.39 -5.72
CA THR A 95 5.22 -11.44 -5.07
C THR A 95 5.39 -11.32 -3.55
N ASP A 96 6.25 -12.14 -2.96
CA ASP A 96 6.73 -12.01 -1.58
C ASP A 96 7.86 -10.95 -1.52
N ILE A 97 7.48 -9.70 -1.79
CA ILE A 97 8.39 -8.57 -1.82
C ILE A 97 8.56 -8.02 -0.40
N PRO A 98 9.78 -7.96 0.15
CA PRO A 98 10.00 -7.41 1.49
C PRO A 98 9.81 -5.89 1.51
N THR A 99 9.35 -5.35 2.64
CA THR A 99 9.10 -3.90 2.82
C THR A 99 10.37 -3.04 2.83
N ASP A 100 11.53 -3.68 2.90
CA ASP A 100 12.88 -3.13 2.98
C ASP A 100 13.76 -3.57 1.78
N ILE A 101 13.10 -3.83 0.64
CA ILE A 101 13.73 -4.25 -0.64
C ILE A 101 14.83 -3.31 -1.15
N ASP A 102 14.85 -2.05 -0.71
CA ASP A 102 15.86 -1.05 -1.03
C ASP A 102 17.19 -1.27 -0.27
N THR A 103 17.15 -1.96 0.87
CA THR A 103 18.33 -2.23 1.71
C THR A 103 18.83 -3.66 1.62
N TYR A 104 17.93 -4.63 1.49
CA TYR A 104 18.27 -6.04 1.45
C TYR A 104 17.73 -6.69 0.17
N HIS A 105 18.64 -7.14 -0.69
CA HIS A 105 18.32 -7.74 -2.00
C HIS A 105 18.38 -9.28 -2.00
N SER A 106 18.19 -9.92 -0.85
CA SER A 106 18.25 -11.37 -0.75
C SER A 106 16.88 -12.00 -0.97
N LEU A 107 16.84 -13.19 -1.60
CA LEU A 107 15.66 -14.05 -1.67
C LEU A 107 15.28 -14.63 -0.28
N GLY A 108 16.03 -14.31 0.77
CA GLY A 108 15.73 -14.68 2.14
C GLY A 108 15.63 -16.18 2.31
N SER A 109 14.55 -16.64 2.95
CA SER A 109 14.29 -18.06 3.19
C SER A 109 14.01 -18.85 1.91
N TRP A 110 13.64 -18.19 0.80
CA TRP A 110 13.34 -18.86 -0.46
C TRP A 110 14.53 -19.58 -1.09
N CYS A 111 15.77 -19.14 -0.80
CA CYS A 111 16.98 -19.84 -1.26
C CYS A 111 16.99 -21.33 -0.88
N TRP A 112 16.46 -21.67 0.30
CA TRP A 112 16.42 -23.05 0.80
C TRP A 112 15.02 -23.66 0.69
N LEU A 113 13.96 -22.86 0.92
CA LEU A 113 12.58 -23.35 0.84
C LEU A 113 12.20 -23.76 -0.58
N PHE A 114 12.60 -22.99 -1.60
CA PHE A 114 12.27 -23.29 -2.99
C PHE A 114 12.80 -24.67 -3.45
N PRO A 115 14.11 -24.99 -3.33
CA PRO A 115 14.59 -26.30 -3.75
C PRO A 115 13.99 -27.43 -2.89
N LEU A 116 13.80 -27.22 -1.59
CA LEU A 116 13.18 -28.21 -0.71
C LEU A 116 11.74 -28.54 -1.13
N LEU A 117 10.92 -27.52 -1.43
CA LEU A 117 9.54 -27.69 -1.88
C LEU A 117 9.47 -28.38 -3.25
N LEU A 118 10.42 -28.12 -4.16
CA LEU A 118 10.48 -28.82 -5.44
C LEU A 118 10.89 -30.30 -5.32
N ILE A 119 11.80 -30.63 -4.39
CA ILE A 119 12.18 -32.02 -4.09
C ILE A 119 10.97 -32.76 -3.51
N LEU A 120 10.30 -32.17 -2.52
CA LEU A 120 9.10 -32.73 -1.91
C LEU A 120 7.99 -32.92 -2.95
N TYR A 121 7.73 -31.90 -3.77
CA TYR A 121 6.79 -31.96 -4.87
C TYR A 121 7.10 -33.11 -5.83
N SER A 122 8.36 -33.27 -6.22
CA SER A 122 8.78 -34.34 -7.14
C SER A 122 8.53 -35.73 -6.55
N GLY A 123 8.82 -35.93 -5.25
CA GLY A 123 8.50 -37.16 -4.54
C GLY A 123 6.99 -37.44 -4.48
N ILE A 124 6.18 -36.43 -4.16
CA ILE A 124 4.71 -36.52 -4.15
C ILE A 124 4.18 -36.89 -5.54
N MET A 125 4.66 -36.21 -6.59
CA MET A 125 4.23 -36.48 -7.97
C MET A 125 4.62 -37.88 -8.43
N TRP A 126 5.78 -38.39 -8.00
CA TRP A 126 6.19 -39.77 -8.26
C TRP A 126 5.22 -40.77 -7.61
N VAL A 127 4.89 -40.59 -6.33
CA VAL A 127 3.92 -41.45 -5.62
C VAL A 127 2.53 -41.38 -6.27
N ILE A 128 2.04 -40.18 -6.56
CA ILE A 128 0.74 -39.97 -7.21
C ILE A 128 0.66 -40.71 -8.54
N ARG A 129 1.74 -40.69 -9.33
CA ARG A 129 1.78 -41.39 -10.60
C ARG A 129 1.68 -42.92 -10.43
N GLN A 130 2.25 -43.48 -9.37
CA GLN A 130 2.07 -44.90 -9.05
C GLN A 130 0.61 -45.19 -8.66
N LEU A 131 -0.01 -44.32 -7.88
CA LEU A 131 -1.41 -44.47 -7.43
C LEU A 131 -2.43 -44.28 -8.57
N GLU A 132 -2.17 -43.37 -9.51
CA GLU A 132 -3.08 -43.08 -10.64
C GLU A 132 -3.26 -44.30 -11.57
N ALA A 133 -2.30 -45.23 -11.58
CA ALA A 133 -2.38 -46.51 -12.30
C ALA A 133 -3.48 -47.43 -11.74
N TYR A 134 -3.76 -47.34 -10.44
CA TYR A 134 -4.76 -48.17 -9.75
C TYR A 134 -6.13 -47.48 -9.65
N GLU A 135 -6.26 -46.23 -10.08
CA GLU A 135 -7.53 -45.52 -10.01
C GLU A 135 -8.54 -46.05 -11.05
N PRO A 136 -9.72 -46.55 -10.61
CA PRO A 136 -10.77 -46.98 -11.51
C PRO A 136 -11.23 -45.79 -12.37
N ASP A 137 -11.60 -46.10 -13.61
CA ASP A 137 -12.06 -45.09 -14.56
C ASP A 137 -13.24 -44.29 -14.00
N ILE A 138 -13.13 -42.96 -14.10
CA ILE A 138 -14.10 -41.99 -13.58
C ILE A 138 -15.50 -42.32 -14.10
N GLN A 139 -16.45 -42.59 -13.18
CA GLN A 139 -17.86 -42.79 -13.52
C GLN A 139 -18.43 -41.55 -14.21
N LYS A 140 -19.24 -41.80 -15.26
CA LYS A 140 -19.88 -40.78 -16.09
C LYS A 140 -20.79 -39.91 -15.23
N GLY A 141 -20.52 -38.62 -15.18
CA GLY A 141 -21.38 -37.63 -14.55
C GLY A 141 -21.20 -36.25 -15.19
N LEU A 142 -22.23 -35.41 -15.05
CA LEU A 142 -22.38 -34.04 -15.58
C LEU A 142 -21.17 -33.12 -15.36
N TRP A 143 -21.24 -31.88 -15.90
CA TRP A 143 -20.24 -30.80 -15.78
C TRP A 143 -19.60 -30.65 -14.38
N LEU A 144 -20.31 -31.03 -13.30
CA LEU A 144 -19.88 -31.09 -11.90
C LEU A 144 -19.38 -32.48 -11.47
N SER A 145 -18.45 -33.08 -12.22
CA SER A 145 -17.83 -34.34 -11.77
C SER A 145 -17.03 -34.12 -10.48
N ARG A 146 -17.07 -35.10 -9.56
CA ARG A 146 -16.23 -35.10 -8.33
C ARG A 146 -14.75 -34.85 -8.64
N CYS A 147 -14.26 -35.33 -9.79
CA CYS A 147 -12.89 -35.09 -10.23
C CYS A 147 -12.62 -33.61 -10.54
N THR A 148 -13.59 -32.90 -11.14
CA THR A 148 -13.46 -31.47 -11.43
C THR A 148 -13.37 -30.68 -10.14
N TRP A 149 -14.26 -30.94 -9.18
CA TRP A 149 -14.27 -30.25 -7.89
C TRP A 149 -13.01 -30.47 -7.07
N ILE A 150 -12.48 -31.71 -7.03
CA ILE A 150 -11.21 -31.97 -6.33
C ILE A 150 -10.08 -31.12 -6.93
N ASN A 151 -9.98 -31.03 -8.25
CA ASN A 151 -8.92 -30.25 -8.89
C ASN A 151 -9.12 -28.73 -8.71
N VAL A 152 -10.36 -28.24 -8.83
CA VAL A 152 -10.66 -26.82 -8.60
C VAL A 152 -10.37 -26.44 -7.15
N LEU A 153 -10.88 -27.18 -6.16
CA LEU A 153 -10.58 -26.92 -4.75
C LEU A 153 -9.09 -27.01 -4.43
N SER A 154 -8.38 -27.97 -5.03
CA SER A 154 -6.92 -28.06 -4.85
C SER A 154 -6.20 -26.83 -5.41
N LEU A 155 -6.64 -26.34 -6.58
CA LEU A 155 -6.12 -25.12 -7.18
C LEU A 155 -6.44 -23.89 -6.33
N ASP A 156 -7.67 -23.78 -5.82
CA ASP A 156 -8.12 -22.69 -4.96
C ASP A 156 -7.29 -22.63 -3.67
N VAL A 157 -7.01 -23.79 -3.04
CA VAL A 157 -6.13 -23.86 -1.86
C VAL A 157 -4.74 -23.33 -2.19
N MET A 158 -4.14 -23.75 -3.32
CA MET A 158 -2.83 -23.23 -3.71
C MET A 158 -2.87 -21.72 -4.03
N ILE A 159 -3.95 -21.23 -4.64
CA ILE A 159 -4.17 -19.80 -4.88
C ILE A 159 -4.24 -19.02 -3.57
N LEU A 160 -5.01 -19.52 -2.58
CA LEU A 160 -5.09 -18.91 -1.25
C LEU A 160 -3.72 -18.86 -0.58
N LEU A 161 -2.91 -19.91 -0.72
CA LEU A 161 -1.53 -19.91 -0.22
C LEU A 161 -0.68 -18.83 -0.89
N VAL A 162 -0.80 -18.63 -2.20
CA VAL A 162 -0.09 -17.52 -2.89
C VAL A 162 -0.51 -16.17 -2.32
N ILE A 163 -1.80 -15.95 -2.09
CA ILE A 163 -2.31 -14.69 -1.52
C ILE A 163 -1.79 -14.46 -0.10
N LEU A 164 -1.74 -15.52 0.73
CA LEU A 164 -1.25 -15.44 2.11
C LEU A 164 0.26 -15.21 2.21
N ILE A 165 1.02 -15.74 1.25
CA ILE A 165 2.47 -15.60 1.18
C ILE A 165 2.87 -14.26 0.59
N GLY A 166 2.13 -13.76 -0.40
CA GLY A 166 2.40 -12.46 -1.02
C GLY A 166 2.36 -11.32 0.00
N ASN A 167 3.02 -10.21 -0.32
CA ASN A 167 3.03 -9.07 0.58
C ASN A 167 1.60 -8.50 0.73
N GLY A 168 1.05 -8.61 1.95
CA GLY A 168 -0.27 -8.10 2.33
C GLY A 168 -0.24 -6.85 3.21
N ASN A 169 0.87 -6.10 3.25
CA ASN A 169 0.99 -4.92 4.11
C ASN A 169 0.31 -3.71 3.45
N ASP A 170 -0.88 -3.35 3.96
CA ASP A 170 -1.69 -2.25 3.42
C ASP A 170 -0.92 -0.91 3.33
N VAL A 171 -0.15 -0.55 4.36
CA VAL A 171 0.62 0.71 4.37
C VAL A 171 1.68 0.70 3.28
N PHE A 172 2.33 -0.45 3.09
CA PHE A 172 3.30 -0.61 2.01
C PHE A 172 2.62 -0.49 0.64
N HIS A 173 1.49 -1.15 0.42
CA HIS A 173 0.68 -1.00 -0.80
C HIS A 173 0.29 0.45 -1.06
N TYR A 174 -0.18 1.18 -0.04
CA TYR A 174 -0.52 2.60 -0.18
C TYR A 174 0.69 3.44 -0.60
N ARG A 175 1.85 3.21 0.02
CA ARG A 175 3.08 3.93 -0.31
C ARG A 175 3.49 3.68 -1.76
N MET A 176 3.56 2.42 -2.18
CA MET A 176 4.00 2.07 -3.53
C MET A 176 3.05 2.64 -4.58
N ARG A 177 1.74 2.57 -4.34
CA ARG A 177 0.73 3.17 -5.21
C ARG A 177 0.86 4.69 -5.27
N MET A 178 1.07 5.36 -4.14
CA MET A 178 1.31 6.81 -4.11
C MET A 178 2.56 7.19 -4.90
N GLU A 179 3.68 6.50 -4.70
CA GLU A 179 4.93 6.79 -5.41
C GLU A 179 4.79 6.61 -6.93
N SER A 180 4.12 5.55 -7.36
CA SER A 180 3.77 5.27 -8.75
C SER A 180 3.00 6.44 -9.39
N LEU A 181 1.92 6.89 -8.74
CA LEU A 181 1.12 8.04 -9.19
C LEU A 181 1.92 9.36 -9.15
N MET A 182 2.76 9.57 -8.14
CA MET A 182 3.61 10.76 -8.04
C MET A 182 4.66 10.82 -9.15
N CYS A 183 5.22 9.68 -9.54
CA CYS A 183 6.12 9.56 -10.69
C CYS A 183 5.42 9.91 -12.02
N GLU A 184 4.13 9.57 -12.15
CA GLU A 184 3.29 10.00 -13.28
C GLU A 184 2.82 11.47 -13.19
N GLY A 185 3.09 12.15 -12.08
CA GLY A 185 2.65 13.53 -11.84
C GLY A 185 1.18 13.66 -11.38
N LYS A 186 0.50 12.55 -11.10
CA LYS A 186 -0.90 12.49 -10.65
C LYS A 186 -1.02 12.66 -9.13
N TYR A 187 -0.59 13.83 -8.63
CA TYR A 187 -0.54 14.11 -7.18
C TYR A 187 -1.92 14.11 -6.51
N GLN A 188 -2.98 14.47 -7.24
CA GLN A 188 -4.33 14.50 -6.68
C GLN A 188 -4.88 13.08 -6.46
N GLU A 189 -4.71 12.18 -7.43
CA GLU A 189 -5.07 10.76 -7.31
C GLU A 189 -4.24 10.08 -6.21
N ALA A 190 -2.95 10.43 -6.07
CA ALA A 190 -2.10 9.90 -5.01
C ALA A 190 -2.65 10.21 -3.61
N LEU A 191 -3.26 11.38 -3.40
CA LEU A 191 -3.84 11.74 -2.11
C LEU A 191 -5.08 10.91 -1.74
N GLU A 192 -5.78 10.33 -2.71
CA GLU A 192 -6.94 9.47 -2.46
C GLU A 192 -6.53 8.08 -1.95
N VAL A 193 -5.29 7.67 -2.21
CA VAL A 193 -4.76 6.36 -1.82
C VAL A 193 -4.68 6.23 -0.29
N GLY A 194 -5.46 5.30 0.24
CA GLY A 194 -5.51 5.02 1.67
C GLY A 194 -6.01 6.21 2.51
N ALA A 195 -6.68 7.20 1.91
CA ALA A 195 -7.15 8.40 2.61
C ALA A 195 -8.14 8.09 3.74
N GLN A 196 -8.95 7.04 3.56
CA GLN A 196 -9.92 6.55 4.55
C GLN A 196 -9.32 5.55 5.54
N SER A 197 -8.11 5.05 5.29
CA SER A 197 -7.46 4.10 6.19
C SER A 197 -6.89 4.82 7.40
N ALA A 198 -7.05 4.22 8.58
CA ALA A 198 -6.41 4.72 9.80
C ALA A 198 -4.91 4.39 9.90
N HIS A 199 -4.43 3.42 9.10
CA HIS A 199 -3.05 2.97 9.13
C HIS A 199 -2.14 3.95 8.39
N THR A 200 -0.99 4.26 9.01
CA THR A 200 0.00 5.18 8.44
C THR A 200 1.37 4.92 9.03
N ASP A 201 2.41 5.34 8.31
CA ASP A 201 3.78 5.40 8.79
C ASP A 201 4.41 6.76 8.42
N SER A 202 5.64 7.02 8.87
CA SER A 202 6.34 8.27 8.61
C SER A 202 6.59 8.49 7.11
N SER A 203 6.82 7.42 6.35
CA SER A 203 7.07 7.50 4.91
C SER A 203 5.79 7.85 4.13
N LEU A 204 4.64 7.28 4.49
CA LEU A 204 3.34 7.63 3.92
C LEU A 204 2.95 9.06 4.27
N THR A 205 3.25 9.49 5.50
CA THR A 205 3.10 10.89 5.93
C THR A 205 3.93 11.82 5.04
N MET A 206 5.21 11.49 4.81
CA MET A 206 6.08 12.24 3.90
C MET A 206 5.48 12.37 2.48
N LEU A 207 5.01 11.26 1.89
CA LEU A 207 4.44 11.24 0.54
C LEU A 207 3.18 12.10 0.43
N ARG A 208 2.29 12.03 1.45
CA ARG A 208 1.09 12.88 1.52
C ARG A 208 1.43 14.35 1.61
N ILE A 209 2.40 14.71 2.45
CA ILE A 209 2.89 16.09 2.60
C ILE A 209 3.47 16.60 1.28
N ALA A 210 4.26 15.78 0.58
CA ALA A 210 4.78 16.12 -0.73
C ALA A 210 3.66 16.34 -1.77
N CYS A 211 2.63 15.49 -1.79
CA CYS A 211 1.48 15.66 -2.69
C CYS A 211 0.67 16.92 -2.35
N LEU A 212 0.38 17.15 -1.06
CA LEU A 212 -0.34 18.34 -0.59
C LEU A 212 0.37 19.65 -0.91
N HIS A 213 1.71 19.66 -0.84
CA HIS A 213 2.50 20.79 -1.32
C HIS A 213 2.27 21.04 -2.81
N LYS A 214 2.31 19.98 -3.62
CA LYS A 214 2.19 20.08 -5.08
C LYS A 214 0.79 20.46 -5.54
N THR A 215 -0.23 20.13 -4.77
CA THR A 215 -1.63 20.53 -5.02
C THR A 215 -2.00 21.84 -4.34
N GLY A 216 -1.11 22.43 -3.53
CA GLY A 216 -1.35 23.69 -2.82
C GLY A 216 -2.33 23.58 -1.64
N ALA A 217 -2.63 22.37 -1.16
CA ALA A 217 -3.67 22.10 -0.16
C ALA A 217 -3.11 21.77 1.23
N MET A 218 -1.81 21.99 1.48
CA MET A 218 -1.17 21.58 2.74
C MET A 218 -1.80 22.23 3.98
N GLY A 219 -2.00 23.55 3.96
CA GLY A 219 -2.61 24.26 5.10
C GLY A 219 -4.10 23.95 5.30
N ASP A 220 -4.76 23.32 4.33
CA ASP A 220 -6.21 23.05 4.37
C ASP A 220 -6.56 21.60 4.69
N LYS A 221 -5.67 20.67 4.33
CA LYS A 221 -5.98 19.23 4.37
C LYS A 221 -4.96 18.39 5.14
N LEU A 222 -3.83 18.94 5.60
CA LEU A 222 -2.80 18.11 6.25
C LEU A 222 -3.34 17.28 7.43
N PHE A 223 -4.15 17.90 8.29
CA PHE A 223 -4.67 17.24 9.50
C PHE A 223 -5.95 16.44 9.23
N THR A 224 -6.37 16.30 7.97
CA THR A 224 -7.45 15.37 7.59
C THR A 224 -6.94 13.96 7.32
N TYR A 225 -5.63 13.77 7.18
CA TYR A 225 -5.01 12.47 6.98
C TYR A 225 -4.43 11.92 8.29
N PRO A 226 -4.29 10.59 8.43
CA PRO A 226 -3.49 10.02 9.50
C PRO A 226 -2.01 10.38 9.33
N LEU A 227 -1.41 10.90 10.40
CA LEU A 227 -0.04 11.42 10.46
C LEU A 227 0.82 10.61 11.45
N ALA A 228 2.11 10.47 11.15
CA ALA A 228 3.11 9.88 12.04
C ALA A 228 4.47 10.58 11.90
N GLY A 229 5.21 10.71 13.01
CA GLY A 229 6.61 11.16 13.02
C GLY A 229 6.83 12.69 12.98
N GLY A 230 5.78 13.49 13.18
CA GLY A 230 5.87 14.95 13.32
C GLY A 230 6.60 15.66 12.17
N SER A 231 7.30 16.76 12.47
CA SER A 231 8.03 17.50 11.43
C SER A 231 9.24 16.76 10.84
N LYS A 232 9.79 15.77 11.56
CA LYS A 232 10.89 14.93 11.07
C LYS A 232 10.45 14.10 9.87
N ALA A 233 9.18 13.67 9.86
CA ALA A 233 8.62 12.88 8.78
C ALA A 233 8.39 13.65 7.46
N MET A 234 8.59 14.97 7.44
CA MET A 234 8.31 15.78 6.24
C MET A 234 9.37 15.64 5.14
N ILE A 235 10.56 15.16 5.47
CA ILE A 235 11.71 15.10 4.55
C ILE A 235 12.31 13.70 4.60
N PRO A 236 12.76 13.14 3.46
CA PRO A 236 13.39 11.84 3.44
C PRO A 236 14.73 11.84 4.18
N ASP A 237 14.88 10.94 5.15
CA ASP A 237 16.11 10.65 5.89
C ASP A 237 16.77 9.33 5.47
N SER A 238 16.14 8.58 4.56
CA SER A 238 16.56 7.25 4.07
C SER A 238 16.51 6.13 5.12
N VAL A 239 15.98 6.41 6.32
CA VAL A 239 15.87 5.45 7.42
C VAL A 239 14.41 5.32 7.85
N THR A 240 13.83 6.39 8.41
CA THR A 240 12.44 6.43 8.88
C THR A 240 11.48 6.95 7.81
N THR A 241 11.97 7.85 6.97
CA THR A 241 11.26 8.43 5.84
C THR A 241 12.05 8.18 4.56
N LYS A 242 11.51 7.29 3.76
CA LYS A 242 12.14 6.89 2.50
C LYS A 242 11.10 6.65 1.43
N SER A 243 11.49 7.00 0.21
CA SER A 243 10.80 6.67 -1.02
C SER A 243 11.67 5.72 -1.83
N MET A 244 11.03 4.79 -2.55
CA MET A 244 11.72 3.73 -3.28
C MET A 244 11.86 4.04 -4.78
N MET A 245 10.85 4.67 -5.38
CA MET A 245 10.83 5.09 -6.78
C MET A 245 10.78 6.61 -6.90
N TRP A 246 9.98 7.26 -6.05
CA TRP A 246 9.80 8.70 -6.14
C TRP A 246 11.07 9.41 -5.66
N THR A 247 11.73 10.13 -6.57
CA THR A 247 12.98 10.84 -6.25
C THR A 247 12.70 12.22 -5.67
N THR A 248 13.59 12.66 -4.77
CA THR A 248 13.49 14.00 -4.19
C THR A 248 13.47 15.07 -5.30
N PRO A 249 12.38 15.84 -5.40
CA PRO A 249 12.19 16.78 -6.49
C PRO A 249 13.06 18.02 -6.33
N LYS A 250 13.30 18.74 -7.44
CA LYS A 250 14.18 19.93 -7.46
C LYS A 250 13.76 21.03 -6.47
N TRP A 251 12.48 21.19 -6.17
CA TRP A 251 12.01 22.21 -5.22
C TRP A 251 12.36 21.87 -3.76
N MET A 252 12.59 20.59 -3.46
CA MET A 252 12.94 20.12 -2.11
C MET A 252 14.46 20.05 -1.90
N ARG A 253 15.28 20.17 -2.95
CA ARG A 253 16.73 20.06 -2.87
C ARG A 253 17.46 21.23 -3.54
N LYS A 254 18.49 21.76 -2.88
CA LYS A 254 19.40 22.76 -3.43
C LYS A 254 20.83 22.25 -3.39
N LYS A 255 21.57 22.45 -4.49
CA LYS A 255 22.99 22.11 -4.56
C LYS A 255 23.82 23.34 -4.16
N VAL A 256 24.68 23.19 -3.16
CA VAL A 256 25.60 24.23 -2.67
C VAL A 256 26.99 23.63 -2.55
N ARG A 257 27.97 24.17 -3.28
CA ARG A 257 29.38 23.72 -3.28
C ARG A 257 29.51 22.19 -3.44
N GLY A 258 28.78 21.62 -4.40
CA GLY A 258 28.80 20.18 -4.68
C GLY A 258 27.92 19.31 -3.77
N LYS A 259 27.49 19.80 -2.59
CA LYS A 259 26.63 19.08 -1.65
C LYS A 259 25.15 19.42 -1.84
N PHE A 260 24.26 18.45 -1.66
CA PHE A 260 22.82 18.66 -1.67
C PHE A 260 22.30 18.95 -0.26
N TYR A 261 21.41 19.93 -0.16
CA TYR A 261 20.71 20.30 1.07
C TYR A 261 19.20 20.35 0.81
N TYR A 262 18.41 19.96 1.80
CA TYR A 262 16.97 20.10 1.72
C TYR A 262 16.55 21.54 1.91
N VAL A 263 15.61 22.00 1.08
CA VAL A 263 14.97 23.30 1.20
C VAL A 263 13.56 23.07 1.71
N LYS A 264 13.17 23.84 2.74
CA LYS A 264 11.81 23.86 3.28
C LYS A 264 11.10 25.11 2.75
N PRO A 265 10.17 24.99 1.79
CA PRO A 265 9.30 26.10 1.41
C PRO A 265 8.49 26.62 2.62
N LEU A 266 7.85 27.77 2.47
CA LEU A 266 7.16 28.44 3.58
C LEU A 266 6.07 27.56 4.22
N ASP A 267 5.27 26.89 3.40
CA ASP A 267 4.22 25.97 3.87
C ASP A 267 4.80 24.77 4.64
N TYR A 268 5.94 24.23 4.21
CA TYR A 268 6.68 23.22 4.99
C TYR A 268 7.08 23.73 6.37
N GLN A 269 7.56 24.97 6.47
CA GLN A 269 7.98 25.55 7.75
C GLN A 269 6.79 25.77 8.69
N LEU A 270 5.69 26.32 8.18
CA LEU A 270 4.46 26.54 8.95
C LEU A 270 3.88 25.22 9.45
N ASN A 271 3.72 24.24 8.56
CA ASN A 271 3.17 22.94 8.95
C ASN A 271 4.13 22.12 9.82
N ALA A 272 5.45 22.30 9.70
CA ALA A 272 6.40 21.71 10.64
C ALA A 272 6.16 22.18 12.07
N PHE A 273 5.92 23.48 12.28
CA PHE A 273 5.58 23.99 13.61
C PHE A 273 4.25 23.45 14.12
N LEU A 274 3.24 23.34 13.25
CA LEU A 274 1.94 22.77 13.63
C LEU A 274 2.05 21.29 14.01
N LEU A 275 2.77 20.48 13.21
CA LEU A 275 3.04 19.07 13.46
C LEU A 275 3.76 18.85 14.80
N ASP A 276 4.74 19.70 15.12
CA ASP A 276 5.47 19.67 16.40
C ASP A 276 4.72 20.36 17.54
N LYS A 277 3.47 20.81 17.34
CA LYS A 277 2.66 21.55 18.33
C LYS A 277 3.32 22.85 18.83
N LYS A 278 4.28 23.41 18.08
CA LYS A 278 5.01 24.66 18.35
C LYS A 278 4.21 25.88 17.89
N ILE A 279 3.04 26.06 18.48
CA ILE A 279 2.05 27.04 18.04
C ILE A 279 2.54 28.50 18.12
N ASP A 280 3.40 28.85 19.09
CA ASP A 280 3.94 30.22 19.17
C ASP A 280 4.86 30.55 18.00
N GLN A 281 5.70 29.59 17.59
CA GLN A 281 6.61 29.76 16.46
C GLN A 281 5.82 29.83 15.15
N PHE A 282 4.76 29.03 15.03
CA PHE A 282 3.81 29.15 13.94
C PHE A 282 3.19 30.55 13.87
N VAL A 283 2.67 31.10 14.99
CA VAL A 283 2.04 32.43 15.00
C VAL A 283 3.02 33.54 14.59
N LEU A 284 4.26 33.50 15.09
CA LEU A 284 5.29 34.47 14.70
C LEU A 284 5.57 34.43 13.18
N LEU A 285 5.67 33.22 12.61
CA LEU A 285 5.96 33.08 11.19
C LEU A 285 4.75 33.45 10.33
N VAL A 286 3.54 32.99 10.67
CA VAL A 286 2.33 33.23 9.88
C VAL A 286 1.98 34.71 9.83
N GLN A 287 2.10 35.43 10.96
CA GLN A 287 1.87 36.88 11.01
C GLN A 287 2.84 37.68 10.14
N SER A 288 4.08 37.22 10.00
CA SER A 288 5.07 37.88 9.16
C SER A 288 4.85 37.68 7.66
N LYS A 289 4.03 36.69 7.27
CA LYS A 289 3.88 36.25 5.86
C LYS A 289 2.46 36.35 5.32
N TYR A 290 1.45 36.33 6.19
CA TYR A 290 0.04 36.36 5.83
C TYR A 290 -0.65 37.55 6.49
N ASN A 291 -1.62 38.11 5.79
CA ASN A 291 -2.57 39.04 6.40
C ASN A 291 -3.63 38.22 7.16
N ILE A 292 -3.56 38.24 8.50
CA ILE A 292 -4.42 37.43 9.38
C ILE A 292 -5.88 37.92 9.38
N GLU A 293 -6.11 39.18 9.02
CA GLU A 293 -7.44 39.77 8.94
C GLU A 293 -8.19 39.35 7.67
N ASN A 294 -7.48 38.79 6.68
CA ASN A 294 -8.09 38.30 5.45
C ASN A 294 -8.59 36.86 5.62
N ASP A 295 -9.78 36.58 5.09
CA ASP A 295 -10.41 35.26 5.18
C ASP A 295 -9.78 34.22 4.22
N SER A 296 -8.72 34.59 3.50
CA SER A 296 -7.99 33.71 2.57
C SER A 296 -7.00 32.75 3.25
N LEU A 297 -6.92 32.74 4.58
CA LEU A 297 -6.05 31.82 5.31
C LEU A 297 -6.50 30.36 5.14
N PRO A 298 -5.57 29.40 5.02
CA PRO A 298 -5.91 27.99 5.02
C PRO A 298 -6.63 27.55 6.30
N LYS A 299 -7.54 26.57 6.18
CA LYS A 299 -8.40 26.08 7.27
C LYS A 299 -7.62 25.77 8.54
N HIS A 300 -6.57 24.94 8.45
CA HIS A 300 -5.85 24.52 9.66
C HIS A 300 -5.01 25.64 10.27
N TYR A 301 -4.66 26.67 9.50
CA TYR A 301 -3.98 27.84 10.03
C TYR A 301 -4.94 28.70 10.86
N LYS A 302 -6.19 28.86 10.38
CA LYS A 302 -7.27 29.50 11.16
C LYS A 302 -7.56 28.72 12.44
N GLU A 303 -7.66 27.39 12.36
CA GLU A 303 -7.86 26.52 13.53
C GLU A 303 -6.72 26.68 14.55
N ALA A 304 -5.46 26.71 14.09
CA ALA A 304 -4.31 26.95 14.94
C ALA A 304 -4.32 28.34 15.58
N LEU A 305 -4.68 29.38 14.85
CA LEU A 305 -4.81 30.74 15.39
C LEU A 305 -5.91 30.82 16.45
N MET A 306 -7.06 30.19 16.20
CA MET A 306 -8.16 30.10 17.17
C MET A 306 -7.70 29.44 18.47
N LEU A 307 -7.06 28.28 18.35
CA LEU A 307 -6.51 27.55 19.50
C LEU A 307 -5.47 28.39 20.25
N TYR A 308 -4.61 29.12 19.54
CA TYR A 308 -3.64 30.02 20.15
C TYR A 308 -4.29 31.13 20.97
N THR A 309 -5.31 31.80 20.42
CA THR A 309 -6.03 32.88 21.09
C THR A 309 -6.67 32.40 22.39
N HIS A 310 -7.25 31.20 22.42
CA HIS A 310 -7.88 30.63 23.62
C HIS A 310 -6.89 30.10 24.66
N ARG A 311 -5.69 29.66 24.23
CA ARG A 311 -4.70 29.06 25.15
C ARG A 311 -3.75 30.07 25.80
N ARG A 312 -3.66 31.29 25.28
CA ARG A 312 -2.71 32.31 25.76
C ARG A 312 -3.42 33.39 26.55
N LEU A 313 -2.91 33.68 27.76
CA LEU A 313 -3.40 34.78 28.60
C LEU A 313 -3.17 36.16 27.94
N HIS A 314 -2.05 36.33 27.25
CA HIS A 314 -1.68 37.54 26.53
C HIS A 314 -1.26 37.19 25.10
N PRO A 315 -2.21 36.89 24.20
CA PRO A 315 -1.91 36.49 22.83
C PRO A 315 -1.32 37.66 22.04
N LYS A 316 -0.26 37.41 21.26
CA LYS A 316 0.31 38.43 20.36
C LYS A 316 -0.62 38.77 19.19
N VAL A 317 -1.50 37.84 18.86
CA VAL A 317 -2.48 37.92 17.78
C VAL A 317 -3.80 37.39 18.31
N VAL A 318 -4.88 38.15 18.10
CA VAL A 318 -6.25 37.72 18.39
C VAL A 318 -6.93 37.43 17.07
N TYR A 319 -7.19 36.16 16.80
CA TYR A 319 -7.96 35.75 15.62
C TYR A 319 -9.44 35.73 15.96
N LYS A 320 -10.28 36.27 15.07
CA LYS A 320 -11.73 36.38 15.27
C LYS A 320 -12.46 35.81 14.06
N ASN A 321 -13.24 34.76 14.28
CA ASN A 321 -14.16 34.21 13.29
C ASN A 321 -15.34 33.59 14.06
N ALA A 322 -16.54 34.15 13.90
CA ALA A 322 -17.71 33.75 14.69
C ALA A 322 -18.12 32.29 14.45
N VAL A 323 -17.99 31.80 13.22
CA VAL A 323 -18.34 30.42 12.85
C VAL A 323 -17.36 29.44 13.49
N MET A 324 -16.05 29.70 13.32
CA MET A 324 -15.02 28.84 13.88
C MET A 324 -14.97 28.89 15.41
N GLU A 325 -15.33 30.01 16.02
CA GLU A 325 -15.49 30.12 17.47
C GLU A 325 -16.62 29.20 17.96
N ALA A 326 -17.78 29.22 17.29
CA ALA A 326 -18.88 28.31 17.62
C ALA A 326 -18.45 26.84 17.49
N ASP A 327 -17.80 26.48 16.38
CA ASP A 327 -17.27 25.11 16.17
C ASP A 327 -16.28 24.69 17.26
N PHE A 328 -15.44 25.62 17.73
CA PHE A 328 -14.48 25.36 18.80
C PHE A 328 -15.15 25.18 20.17
N GLN A 329 -16.20 25.96 20.46
CA GLN A 329 -16.99 25.79 21.69
C GLN A 329 -17.74 24.45 21.69
N ASP A 330 -18.26 24.01 20.55
CA ASP A 330 -18.89 22.70 20.40
C ASP A 330 -17.87 21.57 20.60
N PHE A 331 -16.66 21.71 20.07
CA PHE A 331 -15.54 20.80 20.34
C PHE A 331 -15.25 20.68 21.84
N GLN A 332 -15.15 21.80 22.56
CA GLN A 332 -14.91 21.80 24.01
C GLN A 332 -16.08 21.19 24.80
N THR A 333 -17.31 21.43 24.36
CA THR A 333 -18.50 20.87 24.99
C THR A 333 -18.54 19.35 24.84
N LEU A 334 -18.23 18.85 23.64
CA LEU A 334 -18.12 17.42 23.38
C LEU A 334 -16.98 16.77 24.19
N GLU A 335 -15.86 17.47 24.36
CA GLU A 335 -14.75 17.03 25.20
C GLU A 335 -15.16 16.86 26.68
N ARG A 336 -15.94 17.81 27.22
CA ARG A 336 -16.40 17.77 28.63
C ARG A 336 -17.51 16.74 28.88
N LYS A 337 -18.24 16.33 27.84
CA LYS A 337 -19.39 15.41 27.93
C LYS A 337 -19.01 14.01 28.44
N TYR A 338 -17.83 13.50 28.04
CA TYR A 338 -17.41 12.13 28.37
C TYR A 338 -16.29 12.12 29.41
N SER A 339 -16.53 11.49 30.56
CA SER A 339 -15.51 11.32 31.61
C SER A 339 -14.49 10.25 31.24
N ASN A 340 -14.90 9.20 30.52
CA ASN A 340 -14.02 8.13 30.05
C ASN A 340 -13.14 8.63 28.90
N ALA A 341 -11.81 8.52 29.07
CA ALA A 341 -10.83 9.00 28.10
C ALA A 341 -10.92 8.29 26.74
N MET A 342 -11.28 7.00 26.71
CA MET A 342 -11.38 6.23 25.46
C MET A 342 -12.63 6.65 24.66
N GLU A 343 -13.78 6.75 25.32
CA GLU A 343 -15.03 7.22 24.71
C GLU A 343 -14.92 8.67 24.23
N ARG A 344 -14.30 9.53 25.05
CA ARG A 344 -14.02 10.92 24.67
C ARG A 344 -13.18 11.00 23.41
N ASN A 345 -12.08 10.25 23.35
CA ASN A 345 -11.21 10.24 22.18
C ASN A 345 -11.93 9.72 20.93
N ALA A 346 -12.71 8.64 21.05
CA ALA A 346 -13.49 8.09 19.94
C ALA A 346 -14.52 9.12 19.42
N ALA A 347 -15.32 9.72 20.30
CA ALA A 347 -16.34 10.69 19.91
C ALA A 347 -15.73 11.96 19.27
N LEU A 348 -14.63 12.46 19.83
CA LEU A 348 -13.90 13.60 19.26
C LEU A 348 -13.24 13.25 17.92
N ARG A 349 -12.72 12.04 17.77
CA ARG A 349 -12.15 11.57 16.50
C ARG A 349 -13.21 11.50 15.41
N ASP A 350 -14.40 10.98 15.71
CA ASP A 350 -15.46 10.80 14.73
C ASP A 350 -16.01 12.15 14.24
N THR A 351 -16.10 13.14 15.12
CA THR A 351 -16.70 14.46 14.80
C THR A 351 -15.66 15.46 14.31
N TYR A 352 -14.50 15.53 14.96
CA TYR A 352 -13.49 16.58 14.77
C TYR A 352 -12.10 16.02 14.42
N GLY A 353 -11.99 14.74 14.07
CA GLY A 353 -10.71 14.09 13.74
C GLY A 353 -9.95 14.71 12.57
N ASN A 354 -10.63 15.52 11.76
CA ASN A 354 -10.09 16.26 10.62
C ASN A 354 -9.65 17.69 10.95
N THR A 355 -9.62 18.08 12.24
CA THR A 355 -9.24 19.43 12.68
C THR A 355 -7.84 19.44 13.30
N TYR A 356 -7.17 20.59 13.24
CA TYR A 356 -5.92 20.79 13.96
C TYR A 356 -6.10 20.70 15.49
N TRP A 357 -7.28 21.07 16.02
CA TRP A 357 -7.57 21.00 17.46
C TRP A 357 -7.48 19.57 17.97
N TYR A 358 -8.11 18.64 17.26
CA TYR A 358 -8.02 17.21 17.58
C TYR A 358 -6.58 16.71 17.49
N TYR A 359 -5.85 17.03 16.42
CA TYR A 359 -4.45 16.65 16.29
C TYR A 359 -3.58 17.21 17.44
N TYR A 360 -3.77 18.47 17.82
CA TYR A 360 -2.99 19.10 18.87
C TYR A 360 -3.19 18.42 20.23
N LEU A 361 -4.43 18.12 20.60
CA LEU A 361 -4.77 17.56 21.91
C LEU A 361 -4.64 16.03 21.98
N TYR A 362 -4.98 15.32 20.91
CA TYR A 362 -5.10 13.85 20.90
C TYR A 362 -4.18 13.15 19.89
N GLY A 363 -3.53 13.89 18.99
CA GLY A 363 -2.55 13.35 18.05
C GLY A 363 -1.33 12.81 18.79
N LYS A 364 -0.95 11.57 18.46
CA LYS A 364 0.27 10.91 18.95
C LYS A 364 1.49 11.57 18.29
N GLU A 365 2.56 11.75 19.05
CA GLU A 365 3.86 12.23 18.56
C GLU A 365 4.61 11.17 17.74
#